data_AF-A0A3C1C4P9-F1
#
_entry.id   AF-A0A3C1C4P9-F1
#
_cell.length_a   1.000
_cell.length_b   1.000
_cell.length_c   1.000
_cell.angle_alpha   90.00
_cell.angle_beta   90.00
_cell.angle_gamma   90.00
#
_symmetry.space_group_name_H-M   'P 1'
#
loop_
_entity.id
_entity.type
_entity.pdbx_description
1 polymer ?
#
loop_
_entity_poly.entity_id
_entity_poly.type
_entity_poly.pdbx_seq_one_letter_code
_entity_poly.pdbx_strand_id
1 'polypeptide(L)'
;MSTRGALGNRGSALPGLLNIVQLVGWTAVMLWIGGQAAAGLAGGEASARWWILALGVLTTLWALAGKRFWRVLQKIGVVLLLLLSVAMTVLALKTYGWRDLMSVESAPSMPFMLGLDLVIAMPISWMPLVSDYTRYAAVPGRGLRGTWWGYFIVSSWMFAAGLVAALATGSGAPETMLMQLMGEHRLLWPAVGIVLLSTLTTTFLDIYSNAVSAQSLFPKVGTRPLVLLGGIVGTGIALFFDATKYEGFLLFIGAAFCPLFGVVLADYFILKRGRYEAEDLFRRGRYWYAGGVNCRAMAAWAAGFGIYQLCVKTAFAGGSSIPSLVGAAALYLIISFGKRGET
;
A
#
# COMPACT_ATOMS: atom_id res chain seq x y z
N MET A 1 15.64 0.52 -4.97
CA MET A 1 16.80 0.43 -5.89
C MET A 1 16.42 0.68 -7.35
N SER A 2 15.22 0.26 -7.77
CA SER A 2 14.72 0.37 -9.16
C SER A 2 14.59 1.79 -9.73
N THR A 3 14.43 2.83 -8.90
CA THR A 3 14.22 4.22 -9.36
C THR A 3 15.52 4.99 -9.64
N ARG A 4 16.69 4.44 -9.27
CA ARG A 4 18.00 5.10 -9.45
C ARG A 4 18.35 5.33 -10.91
N GLY A 5 17.97 4.41 -11.79
CA GLY A 5 18.22 4.53 -13.23
C GLY A 5 17.56 5.79 -13.78
N ALA A 6 16.27 5.99 -13.51
CA ALA A 6 15.52 7.13 -14.06
C ALA A 6 15.78 8.47 -13.34
N LEU A 7 15.85 8.46 -12.00
CA LEU A 7 15.94 9.70 -11.20
C LEU A 7 17.37 10.10 -10.81
N GLY A 8 18.33 9.20 -10.97
CA GLY A 8 19.69 9.34 -10.48
C GLY A 8 19.89 8.88 -9.04
N ASN A 9 21.15 8.69 -8.65
CA ASN A 9 21.51 8.10 -7.35
C ASN A 9 20.95 8.88 -6.16
N ARG A 10 21.09 10.21 -6.15
CA ARG A 10 20.53 11.08 -5.10
C ARG A 10 19.04 11.34 -5.31
N GLY A 11 18.60 11.48 -6.57
CA GLY A 11 17.17 11.68 -6.88
C GLY A 11 16.27 10.54 -6.40
N SER A 12 16.80 9.31 -6.35
CA SER A 12 16.09 8.14 -5.81
C SER A 12 15.78 8.22 -4.31
N ALA A 13 16.38 9.15 -3.57
CA ALA A 13 16.12 9.33 -2.15
C ALA A 13 14.70 9.83 -1.88
N LEU A 14 14.12 10.66 -2.75
CA LEU A 14 12.78 11.22 -2.56
C LEU A 14 11.69 10.14 -2.64
N PRO A 15 11.61 9.27 -3.66
CA PRO A 15 10.71 8.10 -3.62
C PRO A 15 10.97 7.17 -2.44
N GLY A 16 12.23 7.01 -2.02
CA GLY A 16 12.58 6.24 -0.83
C GLY A 16 11.96 6.82 0.44
N LEU A 17 11.98 8.15 0.59
CA LEU A 17 11.35 8.86 1.70
C LEU A 17 9.82 8.74 1.65
N LEU A 18 9.21 8.86 0.46
CA LEU A 18 7.77 8.66 0.30
C LEU A 18 7.35 7.22 0.63
N ASN A 19 8.19 6.24 0.31
CA ASN A 19 7.95 4.85 0.67
C ASN A 19 8.01 4.63 2.19
N ILE A 20 8.93 5.31 2.89
CA ILE A 20 8.99 5.31 4.36
C ILE A 20 7.70 5.90 4.94
N VAL A 21 7.27 7.07 4.46
CA VAL A 21 6.02 7.72 4.90
C VAL A 21 4.82 6.81 4.67
N GLN A 22 4.75 6.15 3.51
CA GLN A 22 3.69 5.19 3.20
C GLN A 22 3.69 4.00 4.16
N LEU A 23 4.83 3.37 4.43
CA LEU A 23 4.88 2.20 5.32
C LEU A 23 4.53 2.56 6.77
N VAL A 24 4.91 3.75 7.21
CA VAL A 24 4.46 4.31 8.50
C VAL A 24 2.95 4.55 8.50
N GLY A 25 2.38 5.06 7.41
CA GLY A 25 0.93 5.21 7.25
C GLY A 25 0.19 3.88 7.30
N TRP A 26 0.69 2.85 6.62
CA TRP A 26 0.14 1.49 6.69
C TRP A 26 0.19 0.90 8.09
N THR A 27 1.31 1.09 8.79
CA THR A 27 1.44 0.73 10.21
C THR A 27 0.33 1.38 11.03
N ALA A 28 0.07 2.67 10.82
CA ALA A 28 -0.95 3.38 11.56
C ALA A 28 -2.38 2.85 11.30
N VAL A 29 -2.71 2.62 10.02
CA VAL A 29 -4.02 2.09 9.61
C VAL A 29 -4.26 0.70 10.20
N MET A 30 -3.27 -0.18 10.14
CA MET A 30 -3.37 -1.55 10.67
C MET A 30 -3.56 -1.54 12.19
N LEU A 31 -2.78 -0.73 12.91
CA LEU A 31 -2.92 -0.58 14.36
C LEU A 31 -4.29 -0.03 14.76
N TRP A 32 -4.81 0.95 14.01
CA TRP A 32 -6.13 1.52 14.24
C TRP A 32 -7.23 0.46 14.05
N ILE A 33 -7.26 -0.23 12.90
CA ILE A 33 -8.29 -1.26 12.60
C ILE A 33 -8.23 -2.40 13.64
N GLY A 34 -7.03 -2.90 13.95
CA GLY A 34 -6.86 -3.95 14.95
C GLY A 34 -7.26 -3.49 16.35
N GLY A 35 -6.96 -2.24 16.70
CA GLY A 35 -7.33 -1.64 17.98
C GLY A 35 -8.84 -1.49 18.14
N GLN A 36 -9.53 -1.04 17.10
CA GLN A 36 -10.99 -0.92 17.10
C GLN A 36 -11.69 -2.28 17.16
N ALA A 37 -11.19 -3.26 16.39
CA ALA A 37 -11.70 -4.63 16.44
C ALA A 37 -11.56 -5.23 17.85
N ALA A 38 -10.45 -5.00 18.54
CA ALA A 38 -10.25 -5.44 19.91
C ALA A 38 -11.11 -4.69 20.93
N ALA A 39 -11.30 -3.38 20.74
CA ALA A 39 -12.16 -2.56 21.58
C ALA A 39 -13.62 -3.04 21.57
N GLY A 40 -14.08 -3.54 20.41
CA GLY A 40 -15.39 -4.18 20.24
C GLY A 40 -15.63 -5.41 21.14
N LEU A 41 -14.57 -6.05 21.67
CA LEU A 41 -14.70 -7.18 22.60
C LEU A 41 -14.67 -6.77 24.08
N ALA A 42 -13.88 -5.75 24.44
CA ALA A 42 -13.31 -5.66 25.79
C ALA A 42 -13.44 -4.29 26.48
N GLY A 43 -14.31 -3.39 26.00
CA GLY A 43 -14.57 -2.13 26.69
C GLY A 43 -15.16 -0.98 25.88
N GLY A 44 -15.57 -1.23 24.63
CA GLY A 44 -16.11 -0.19 23.74
C GLY A 44 -15.04 0.82 23.30
N GLU A 45 -15.46 1.87 22.61
CA GLU A 45 -14.56 2.86 21.96
C GLU A 45 -13.53 3.48 22.92
N ALA A 46 -13.87 3.63 24.20
CA ALA A 46 -12.98 4.16 25.23
C ALA A 46 -11.71 3.31 25.42
N SER A 47 -11.77 2.01 25.11
CA SER A 47 -10.64 1.08 25.21
C SER A 47 -9.75 1.05 23.95
N ALA A 48 -10.20 1.60 22.82
CA ALA A 48 -9.50 1.51 21.54
C ALA A 48 -8.08 2.07 21.60
N ARG A 49 -7.88 3.21 22.28
CA ARG A 49 -6.55 3.82 22.45
C ARG A 49 -5.57 2.90 23.17
N TRP A 50 -6.05 2.17 24.19
CA TRP A 50 -5.22 1.21 24.92
C TRP A 50 -4.84 0.01 24.04
N TRP A 51 -5.77 -0.50 23.25
CA TRP A 51 -5.50 -1.58 22.31
C TRP A 51 -4.53 -1.15 21.19
N ILE A 52 -4.70 0.04 20.63
CA ILE A 52 -3.77 0.62 19.63
C ILE A 52 -2.36 0.71 20.23
N LEU A 53 -2.23 1.24 21.45
CA LEU A 53 -0.94 1.35 22.13
C LEU A 53 -0.32 -0.03 22.40
N ALA A 54 -1.11 -0.99 22.91
CA ALA A 54 -0.65 -2.34 23.19
C ALA A 54 -0.18 -3.07 21.92
N LEU A 55 -0.95 -2.98 20.83
CA LEU A 55 -0.59 -3.53 19.52
C LEU A 55 0.64 -2.84 18.95
N GLY A 56 0.76 -1.51 19.09
CA GLY A 56 1.91 -0.74 18.64
C GLY A 56 3.20 -1.15 19.34
N VAL A 57 3.16 -1.28 20.67
CA VAL A 57 4.29 -1.79 21.48
C VAL A 57 4.61 -3.23 21.07
N LEU A 58 3.61 -4.10 21.00
CA LEU A 58 3.81 -5.52 20.70
C LEU A 58 4.41 -5.73 19.31
N THR A 59 3.89 -5.07 18.28
CA THR A 59 4.39 -5.17 16.89
C THR A 59 5.79 -4.57 16.74
N THR A 60 6.09 -3.47 17.45
CA THR A 60 7.43 -2.87 17.46
C THR A 60 8.46 -3.80 18.12
N LEU A 61 8.12 -4.36 19.28
CA LEU A 61 8.97 -5.36 19.96
C LEU A 61 9.15 -6.61 19.10
N TRP A 62 8.09 -7.05 18.44
CA TRP A 62 8.13 -8.19 17.53
C TRP A 62 9.05 -7.94 16.33
N ALA A 63 9.01 -6.73 15.76
CA ALA A 63 9.89 -6.32 14.67
C ALA A 63 11.37 -6.32 15.10
N LEU A 64 11.67 -6.12 16.39
CA LEU A 64 13.03 -6.22 16.96
C LEU A 64 13.48 -7.67 17.22
N ALA A 65 12.56 -8.57 17.57
CA ALA A 65 12.87 -9.93 18.05
C ALA A 65 13.39 -10.91 16.98
N GLY A 66 13.15 -10.65 15.69
CA GLY A 66 13.80 -11.40 14.60
C GLY A 66 13.16 -12.74 14.17
N LYS A 67 13.78 -13.36 13.14
CA LYS A 67 13.15 -14.00 11.95
C LYS A 67 12.56 -15.40 12.07
N ARG A 68 12.81 -16.16 13.16
CA ARG A 68 12.73 -17.64 13.09
C ARG A 68 11.32 -18.20 12.88
N PHE A 69 10.28 -17.54 13.41
CA PHE A 69 8.89 -18.02 13.33
C PHE A 69 8.00 -17.22 12.37
N TRP A 70 8.50 -16.15 11.77
CA TRP A 70 7.69 -15.19 11.00
C TRP A 70 6.97 -15.83 9.82
N ARG A 71 7.67 -16.68 9.06
CA ARG A 71 7.09 -17.32 7.88
C ARG A 71 5.92 -18.23 8.23
N VAL A 72 5.96 -18.88 9.39
CA VAL A 72 4.88 -19.78 9.84
C VAL A 72 3.69 -18.98 10.33
N LEU A 73 3.90 -17.99 11.20
CA LEU A 73 2.82 -17.13 11.69
C LEU A 73 2.14 -16.37 10.55
N GLN A 74 2.90 -15.83 9.60
CA GLN A 74 2.35 -15.16 8.42
C GLN A 74 1.45 -16.11 7.61
N LYS A 75 1.90 -17.34 7.36
CA LYS A 75 1.11 -18.34 6.62
C LYS A 75 -0.18 -18.67 7.36
N ILE A 76 -0.10 -18.87 8.67
CA ILE A 76 -1.27 -19.14 9.51
C ILE A 76 -2.23 -17.94 9.47
N GLY A 77 -1.73 -16.72 9.67
CA GLY A 77 -2.52 -15.49 9.62
C GLY A 77 -3.25 -15.31 8.30
N VAL A 78 -2.55 -15.47 7.17
CA VAL A 78 -3.15 -15.38 5.83
C VAL A 78 -4.22 -16.45 5.60
N VAL A 79 -3.97 -17.70 6.00
CA VAL A 79 -4.95 -18.79 5.84
C VAL A 79 -6.18 -18.56 6.72
N LEU A 80 -5.99 -18.13 7.97
CA LEU A 80 -7.10 -17.84 8.87
C LEU A 80 -7.91 -16.63 8.40
N LEU A 81 -7.26 -15.57 7.92
CA LEU A 81 -7.94 -14.42 7.35
C LEU A 81 -8.73 -14.81 6.10
N LEU A 82 -8.17 -15.68 5.25
CA LEU A 82 -8.86 -16.22 4.08
C LEU A 82 -10.13 -16.98 4.49
N LEU A 83 -10.03 -17.87 5.49
CA LEU A 83 -11.16 -18.62 6.01
C LEU A 83 -12.22 -17.70 6.63
N LEU A 84 -11.80 -16.67 7.37
CA LEU A 84 -12.68 -15.66 7.93
C LEU A 84 -13.43 -14.91 6.82
N SER A 85 -12.75 -14.47 5.76
CA SER A 85 -13.39 -13.79 4.65
C SER A 85 -14.41 -14.68 3.91
N VAL A 86 -14.10 -15.97 3.72
CA VAL A 86 -15.08 -16.94 3.18
C VAL A 86 -16.28 -17.06 4.11
N ALA A 87 -16.04 -17.23 5.42
CA ALA A 87 -17.11 -17.34 6.41
C ALA A 87 -18.00 -16.09 6.43
N MET A 88 -17.42 -14.89 6.47
CA MET A 88 -18.16 -13.63 6.41
C MET A 88 -18.99 -13.51 5.13
N THR A 89 -18.42 -13.88 3.97
CA THR A 89 -19.15 -13.88 2.69
C THR A 89 -20.37 -14.81 2.74
N VAL A 90 -20.19 -16.03 3.23
CA VAL A 90 -21.27 -17.02 3.33
C VAL A 90 -22.34 -16.58 4.34
N LEU A 91 -21.93 -16.04 5.49
CA LEU A 91 -22.86 -15.58 6.53
C LEU A 91 -23.67 -14.38 6.07
N ALA A 92 -23.04 -13.40 5.41
CA ALA A 92 -23.74 -12.25 4.85
C ALA A 92 -24.79 -12.68 3.82
N LEU A 93 -24.43 -13.58 2.90
CA LEU A 93 -25.36 -14.11 1.90
C LEU A 93 -26.51 -14.93 2.51
N LYS A 94 -26.26 -15.68 3.59
CA LYS A 94 -27.28 -16.47 4.28
C LYS A 94 -28.23 -15.61 5.13
N THR A 95 -27.71 -14.56 5.77
CA THR A 95 -28.46 -13.72 6.71
C THR A 95 -29.33 -12.72 5.97
N TYR A 96 -28.78 -12.08 4.94
CA TYR A 96 -29.46 -11.01 4.20
C TYR A 96 -30.09 -11.49 2.89
N GLY A 97 -29.64 -12.61 2.33
CA GLY A 97 -30.16 -13.11 1.06
C GLY A 97 -29.67 -12.30 -0.15
N TRP A 98 -29.43 -13.00 -1.26
CA TRP A 98 -28.90 -12.38 -2.48
C TRP A 98 -29.82 -11.32 -3.09
N ARG A 99 -31.14 -11.51 -2.98
CA ARG A 99 -32.14 -10.60 -3.55
C ARG A 99 -32.22 -9.28 -2.80
N ASP A 100 -32.20 -9.34 -1.47
CA ASP A 100 -32.32 -8.13 -0.66
C ASP A 100 -31.03 -7.29 -0.71
N LEU A 101 -29.87 -7.94 -0.85
CA LEU A 101 -28.60 -7.25 -1.10
C LEU A 101 -28.57 -6.51 -2.45
N MET A 102 -29.28 -7.00 -3.48
CA MET A 102 -29.38 -6.31 -4.77
C MET A 102 -30.41 -5.19 -4.78
N SER A 103 -31.38 -5.22 -3.88
CA SER A 103 -32.43 -4.20 -3.80
C SER A 103 -32.06 -3.01 -2.91
N VAL A 104 -30.91 -3.07 -2.22
CA VAL A 104 -30.37 -1.92 -1.47
C VAL A 104 -30.19 -0.74 -2.40
N GLU A 105 -30.90 0.37 -2.12
CA GLU A 105 -30.73 1.60 -2.88
C GLU A 105 -29.29 2.10 -2.77
N SER A 106 -28.72 2.48 -3.92
CA SER A 106 -27.39 3.06 -3.95
C SER A 106 -27.42 4.43 -3.28
N ALA A 107 -26.85 4.53 -2.07
CA ALA A 107 -26.57 5.83 -1.46
C ALA A 107 -25.67 6.67 -2.39
N PRO A 108 -25.72 8.01 -2.31
CA PRO A 108 -24.82 8.88 -3.09
C PRO A 108 -23.37 8.43 -2.87
N SER A 109 -22.79 7.82 -3.89
CA SER A 109 -21.45 7.24 -3.83
C SER A 109 -20.45 8.18 -4.47
N MET A 110 -19.18 8.00 -4.12
CA MET A 110 -18.07 8.69 -4.78
C MET A 110 -18.12 8.45 -6.30
N PRO A 111 -17.59 9.39 -7.12
CA PRO A 111 -17.47 9.17 -8.56
C PRO A 111 -16.71 7.87 -8.85
N PHE A 112 -17.23 7.05 -9.77
CA PHE A 112 -16.64 5.74 -10.11
C PHE A 112 -15.13 5.81 -10.36
N MET A 113 -14.67 6.84 -11.07
CA MET A 113 -13.26 7.02 -11.40
C MET A 113 -12.39 7.33 -10.19
N LEU A 114 -12.92 8.04 -9.20
CA LEU A 114 -12.22 8.27 -7.94
C LEU A 114 -12.14 6.95 -7.14
N GLY A 115 -13.20 6.13 -7.15
CA GLY A 115 -13.16 4.78 -6.59
C GLY A 115 -12.12 3.89 -7.28
N LEU A 116 -12.05 3.95 -8.62
CA LEU A 116 -11.03 3.27 -9.40
C LEU A 116 -9.61 3.74 -9.04
N ASP A 117 -9.41 5.04 -8.81
CA ASP A 117 -8.12 5.60 -8.36
C ASP A 117 -7.70 5.03 -6.99
N LEU A 118 -8.63 4.90 -6.04
CA LEU A 118 -8.37 4.26 -4.74
C LEU A 118 -7.96 2.79 -4.92
N VAL A 119 -8.64 2.06 -5.81
CA VAL A 119 -8.31 0.66 -6.13
C VAL A 119 -6.92 0.56 -6.78
N ILE A 120 -6.54 1.51 -7.64
CA ILE A 120 -5.23 1.55 -8.30
C ILE A 120 -4.10 1.90 -7.32
N ALA A 121 -4.36 2.78 -6.35
CA ALA A 121 -3.37 3.18 -5.35
C ALA A 121 -2.86 1.98 -4.53
N MET A 122 -3.74 1.01 -4.25
CA MET A 122 -3.42 -0.21 -3.49
C MET A 122 -2.23 -0.99 -4.08
N PRO A 123 -2.30 -1.58 -5.28
CA PRO A 123 -1.17 -2.32 -5.86
C PRO A 123 0.05 -1.44 -6.14
N ILE A 124 -0.15 -0.15 -6.44
CA ILE A 124 0.96 0.78 -6.69
C ILE A 124 1.81 0.99 -5.43
N SER A 125 1.19 1.00 -4.26
CA SER A 125 1.88 1.10 -2.98
C SER A 125 2.90 -0.05 -2.76
N TRP A 126 2.67 -1.22 -3.37
CA TRP A 126 3.52 -2.41 -3.24
C TRP A 126 4.44 -2.66 -4.44
N MET A 127 4.34 -1.86 -5.50
CA MET A 127 5.17 -2.00 -6.71
C MET A 127 6.68 -2.06 -6.43
N PRO A 128 7.26 -1.26 -5.51
CA PRO A 128 8.67 -1.40 -5.15
C PRO A 128 9.01 -2.82 -4.66
N LEU A 129 8.12 -3.45 -3.90
CA LEU A 129 8.32 -4.81 -3.37
C LEU A 129 8.12 -5.90 -4.41
N VAL A 130 7.24 -5.69 -5.41
CA VAL A 130 7.05 -6.66 -6.52
C VAL A 130 8.38 -6.93 -7.24
N SER A 131 9.22 -5.90 -7.39
CA SER A 131 10.55 -6.06 -8.01
C SER A 131 11.49 -6.96 -7.20
N ASP A 132 11.36 -7.02 -5.88
CA ASP A 132 12.18 -7.86 -5.01
C ASP A 132 11.77 -9.34 -5.10
N TYR A 133 10.47 -9.64 -5.22
CA TYR A 133 9.98 -11.02 -5.32
C TYR A 133 10.17 -11.62 -6.72
N THR A 134 9.91 -10.83 -7.75
CA THR A 134 10.01 -11.30 -9.15
C THR A 134 11.45 -11.66 -9.55
N ARG A 135 12.48 -11.11 -8.88
CA ARG A 135 13.89 -11.49 -9.09
C ARG A 135 14.16 -12.97 -8.81
N TYR A 136 13.36 -13.62 -7.96
CA TYR A 136 13.49 -15.04 -7.62
C TYR A 136 12.64 -15.95 -8.51
N ALA A 137 11.96 -15.42 -9.54
CA ALA A 137 11.16 -16.22 -10.45
C ALA A 137 12.07 -17.12 -11.32
N ALA A 138 11.80 -18.43 -11.31
CA ALA A 138 12.59 -19.41 -12.05
C ALA A 138 12.55 -19.22 -13.58
N VAL A 139 11.49 -18.60 -14.11
CA VAL A 139 11.31 -18.37 -15.55
C VAL A 139 10.89 -16.92 -15.80
N PRO A 140 11.60 -16.17 -16.67
CA PRO A 140 11.20 -14.84 -17.10
C PRO A 140 9.75 -14.83 -17.64
N GLY A 141 8.94 -13.87 -17.20
CA GLY A 141 7.55 -13.70 -17.65
C GLY A 141 6.50 -14.60 -16.98
N ARG A 142 6.83 -15.82 -16.53
CA ARG A 142 5.88 -16.66 -15.76
C ARG A 142 5.58 -16.08 -14.38
N GLY A 143 6.58 -15.49 -13.73
CA GLY A 143 6.41 -14.78 -12.46
C GLY A 143 5.41 -13.62 -12.56
N LEU A 144 5.41 -12.91 -13.70
CA LEU A 144 4.46 -11.83 -13.98
C LEU A 144 3.03 -12.35 -14.09
N ARG A 145 2.79 -13.40 -14.90
CA ARG A 145 1.44 -13.97 -15.09
C ARG A 145 0.88 -14.56 -13.80
N GLY A 146 1.70 -15.23 -13.02
CA GLY A 146 1.30 -15.79 -11.71
C GLY A 146 0.92 -14.70 -10.72
N THR A 147 1.72 -13.64 -10.63
CA THR A 147 1.43 -12.48 -9.76
C THR A 147 0.16 -11.76 -10.22
N TRP A 148 -0.01 -11.57 -11.53
CA TRP A 148 -1.18 -10.89 -12.10
C TRP A 148 -2.47 -11.65 -11.80
N TRP A 149 -2.55 -12.93 -12.16
CA TRP A 149 -3.76 -13.73 -11.92
C TRP A 149 -4.05 -13.92 -10.43
N GLY A 150 -3.02 -14.22 -9.63
CA GLY A 150 -3.17 -14.40 -8.19
C GLY A 150 -3.71 -13.14 -7.52
N TYR A 151 -3.11 -11.98 -7.82
CA TYR A 151 -3.56 -10.71 -7.28
C TYR A 151 -4.94 -10.32 -7.79
N PHE A 152 -5.21 -10.49 -9.09
CA PHE A 152 -6.50 -10.15 -9.69
C PHE A 152 -7.66 -10.94 -9.08
N ILE A 153 -7.53 -12.27 -8.99
CA ILE A 153 -8.61 -13.14 -8.47
C ILE A 153 -8.88 -12.84 -7.00
N VAL A 154 -7.83 -12.83 -6.17
CA VAL A 154 -7.98 -12.64 -4.72
C VAL A 154 -8.47 -11.23 -4.41
N SER A 155 -7.93 -10.19 -5.05
CA SER A 155 -8.37 -8.81 -4.81
C SER A 155 -9.80 -8.59 -5.27
N SER A 156 -10.19 -9.09 -6.44
CA SER A 156 -11.57 -8.97 -6.94
C SER A 156 -12.58 -9.62 -5.99
N TRP A 157 -12.25 -10.81 -5.47
CA TRP A 157 -13.09 -11.46 -4.49
C TRP A 157 -13.11 -10.71 -3.14
N MET A 158 -11.98 -10.19 -2.65
CA MET A 158 -11.97 -9.37 -1.42
C MET A 158 -12.79 -8.08 -1.55
N PHE A 159 -12.74 -7.41 -2.71
CA PHE A 159 -13.62 -6.26 -2.98
C PHE A 159 -15.09 -6.67 -3.01
N ALA A 160 -15.43 -7.79 -3.65
CA ALA A 160 -16.81 -8.29 -3.67
C ALA A 160 -17.29 -8.68 -2.25
N ALA A 161 -16.44 -9.35 -1.45
CA ALA A 161 -16.76 -9.70 -0.08
C ALA A 161 -16.95 -8.46 0.80
N GLY A 162 -16.09 -7.45 0.64
CA GLY A 162 -16.22 -6.16 1.31
C GLY A 162 -17.50 -5.43 0.92
N LEU A 163 -17.87 -5.43 -0.36
CA LEU A 163 -19.13 -4.85 -0.84
C LEU A 163 -20.35 -5.57 -0.24
N VAL A 164 -20.36 -6.90 -0.26
CA VAL A 164 -21.43 -7.69 0.34
C VAL A 164 -21.56 -7.41 1.85
N ALA A 165 -20.43 -7.34 2.56
CA ALA A 165 -20.42 -7.00 3.97
C ALA A 165 -20.89 -5.56 4.24
N ALA A 166 -20.52 -4.61 3.40
CA ALA A 166 -20.95 -3.22 3.49
C ALA A 166 -22.45 -3.07 3.27
N LEU A 167 -23.00 -3.73 2.24
CA LEU A 167 -24.44 -3.71 1.95
C LEU A 167 -25.25 -4.40 3.05
N ALA A 168 -24.73 -5.51 3.59
CA ALA A 168 -25.37 -6.21 4.70
C ALA A 168 -25.44 -5.36 5.98
N THR A 169 -24.36 -4.64 6.31
CA THR A 169 -24.23 -3.94 7.60
C THR A 169 -24.55 -2.45 7.54
N GLY A 170 -24.71 -1.91 6.34
CA GLY A 170 -24.87 -0.47 6.10
C GLY A 170 -23.65 0.37 6.49
N SER A 171 -22.48 -0.24 6.70
CA SER A 171 -21.27 0.42 7.16
C SER A 171 -20.11 0.21 6.20
N GLY A 172 -19.30 1.24 5.96
CA GLY A 172 -18.03 1.14 5.22
C GLY A 172 -16.83 0.76 6.11
N ALA A 173 -17.02 0.66 7.42
CA ALA A 173 -15.96 0.43 8.39
C ALA A 173 -15.76 -1.08 8.63
N PRO A 174 -14.59 -1.67 8.31
CA PRO A 174 -14.35 -3.11 8.42
C PRO A 174 -14.60 -3.69 9.82
N GLU A 175 -14.26 -2.95 10.87
CA GLU A 175 -14.49 -3.33 12.27
C GLU A 175 -15.98 -3.40 12.60
N THR A 176 -16.79 -2.50 12.05
CA THR A 176 -18.24 -2.51 12.25
C THR A 176 -18.86 -3.67 11.50
N MET A 177 -18.42 -3.91 10.26
CA MET A 177 -18.85 -5.07 9.47
C MET A 177 -18.57 -6.38 10.21
N LEU A 178 -17.37 -6.51 10.77
CA LEU A 178 -16.95 -7.67 11.55
C LEU A 178 -17.83 -7.85 12.80
N MET A 179 -18.04 -6.77 13.56
CA MET A 179 -18.84 -6.80 14.79
C MET A 179 -20.29 -7.23 14.53
N GLN A 180 -20.95 -6.67 13.53
CA GLN A 180 -22.33 -7.00 13.22
C GLN A 180 -22.45 -8.45 12.68
N LEU A 181 -21.71 -8.78 11.62
CA LEU A 181 -21.82 -10.09 10.98
C LEU A 181 -21.35 -11.24 11.86
N MET A 182 -20.31 -11.06 12.67
CA MET A 182 -19.81 -12.16 13.53
C MET A 182 -20.45 -12.16 14.91
N GLY A 183 -20.89 -10.99 15.40
CA GLY A 183 -21.59 -10.84 16.68
C GLY A 183 -22.93 -11.55 16.67
N GLU A 184 -23.74 -11.35 15.63
CA GLU A 184 -25.04 -12.02 15.46
C GLU A 184 -24.93 -13.55 15.50
N HIS A 185 -23.81 -14.08 15.01
CA HIS A 185 -23.57 -15.53 14.90
C HIS A 185 -22.70 -16.10 16.03
N ARG A 186 -22.43 -15.31 17.09
CA ARG A 186 -21.59 -15.71 18.25
C ARG A 186 -20.15 -16.12 17.88
N LEU A 187 -19.64 -15.67 16.74
CA LEU A 187 -18.29 -15.92 16.22
C LEU A 187 -17.33 -14.73 16.43
N LEU A 188 -17.75 -13.72 17.20
CA LEU A 188 -16.99 -12.48 17.37
C LEU A 188 -15.59 -12.69 17.97
N TRP A 189 -15.48 -13.50 19.03
CA TRP A 189 -14.20 -13.82 19.67
C TRP A 189 -13.16 -14.44 18.73
N PRO A 190 -13.46 -15.55 18.02
CA PRO A 190 -12.50 -16.11 17.07
C PRO A 190 -12.23 -15.17 15.90
N ALA A 191 -13.22 -14.43 15.41
CA ALA A 191 -13.05 -13.49 14.30
C ALA A 191 -12.08 -12.34 14.65
N VAL A 192 -12.27 -11.70 15.80
CA VAL A 192 -11.36 -10.64 16.28
C VAL A 192 -9.98 -11.21 16.60
N GLY A 193 -9.88 -12.42 17.15
CA GLY A 193 -8.60 -13.11 17.34
C GLY A 193 -7.82 -13.30 16.04
N ILE A 194 -8.50 -13.68 14.96
CA ILE A 194 -7.92 -13.80 13.62
C ILE A 194 -7.47 -12.43 13.09
N VAL A 195 -8.30 -11.40 13.22
CA VAL A 195 -7.96 -10.03 12.79
C VAL A 195 -6.76 -9.49 13.56
N LEU A 196 -6.70 -9.72 14.87
CA LEU A 196 -5.58 -9.33 15.72
C LEU A 196 -4.29 -10.05 15.32
N LEU A 197 -4.35 -11.37 15.14
CA LEU A 197 -3.20 -12.13 14.68
C LEU A 197 -2.72 -11.63 13.31
N SER A 198 -3.64 -11.43 12.37
CA SER A 198 -3.33 -10.89 11.04
C SER A 198 -2.66 -9.51 11.16
N THR A 199 -3.26 -8.60 11.92
CA THR A 199 -2.74 -7.24 12.19
C THR A 199 -1.34 -7.29 12.77
N LEU A 200 -1.11 -8.15 13.77
CA LEU A 200 0.22 -8.32 14.35
C LEU A 200 1.22 -8.75 13.29
N THR A 201 0.86 -9.74 12.45
CA THR A 201 1.75 -10.28 11.42
C THR A 201 2.02 -9.33 10.25
N THR A 202 1.08 -8.48 9.86
CA THR A 202 1.29 -7.51 8.78
C THR A 202 2.01 -6.26 9.27
N THR A 203 1.62 -5.71 10.41
CA THR A 203 2.16 -4.45 10.94
C THR A 203 3.65 -4.55 11.25
N PHE A 204 4.14 -5.67 11.78
CA PHE A 204 5.57 -5.83 12.03
C PHE A 204 6.38 -5.80 10.72
N LEU A 205 5.82 -6.34 9.62
CA LEU A 205 6.47 -6.33 8.30
C LEU A 205 6.56 -4.91 7.77
N ASP A 206 5.55 -4.08 7.97
CA ASP A 206 5.56 -2.67 7.59
C ASP A 206 6.63 -1.90 8.37
N ILE A 207 6.68 -2.06 9.69
CA ILE A 207 7.71 -1.43 10.54
C ILE A 207 9.12 -1.88 10.14
N TYR A 208 9.32 -3.18 9.92
CA TYR A 208 10.63 -3.71 9.52
C TYR A 208 11.03 -3.26 8.11
N SER A 209 10.11 -3.30 7.14
CA SER A 209 10.35 -2.85 5.77
C SER A 209 10.60 -1.34 5.71
N ASN A 210 9.93 -0.59 6.58
CA ASN A 210 10.17 0.83 6.77
C ASN A 210 11.60 1.08 7.26
N ALA A 211 12.03 0.34 8.28
CA ALA A 211 13.38 0.45 8.82
C ALA A 211 14.45 0.08 7.77
N VAL A 212 14.23 -0.96 6.96
CA VAL A 212 15.14 -1.32 5.85
C VAL A 212 15.16 -0.24 4.76
N SER A 213 14.01 0.35 4.44
CA SER A 213 13.92 1.47 3.48
C SER A 213 14.68 2.70 4.00
N ALA A 214 14.49 3.05 5.28
CA ALA A 214 15.20 4.13 5.96
C ALA A 214 16.71 3.88 6.06
N GLN A 215 17.12 2.63 6.32
CA GLN A 215 18.52 2.20 6.37
C GLN A 215 19.24 2.48 5.05
N SER A 216 18.54 2.36 3.92
CA SER A 216 19.08 2.64 2.59
C SER A 216 19.35 4.13 2.32
N LEU A 217 18.65 5.04 3.04
CA LEU A 217 18.83 6.48 2.98
C LEU A 217 19.80 6.99 4.05
N PHE A 218 19.75 6.37 5.23
CA PHE A 218 20.55 6.72 6.41
C PHE A 218 21.44 5.55 6.84
N PRO A 219 22.46 5.17 6.03
CA PRO A 219 23.28 3.97 6.28
C PRO A 219 24.07 4.02 7.59
N LYS A 220 24.25 5.21 8.18
CA LYS A 220 24.96 5.42 9.44
C LYS A 220 24.11 5.06 10.68
N VAL A 221 22.78 5.00 10.55
CA VAL A 221 21.88 4.71 11.67
C VAL A 221 21.61 3.21 11.70
N GLY A 222 21.81 2.50 12.81
CA GLY A 222 21.51 1.06 12.85
C GLY A 222 20.03 0.74 12.61
N THR A 223 19.71 -0.49 12.18
CA THR A 223 18.33 -0.90 11.87
C THR A 223 17.41 -0.86 13.10
N ARG A 224 17.93 -1.18 14.29
CA ARG A 224 17.16 -1.19 15.55
C ARG A 224 16.55 0.18 15.90
N PRO A 225 17.33 1.28 15.94
CA PRO A 225 16.76 2.63 16.10
C PRO A 225 15.69 2.98 15.07
N LEU A 226 15.87 2.57 13.81
CA LEU A 226 14.90 2.85 12.74
C LEU A 226 13.60 2.05 12.91
N VAL A 227 13.67 0.82 13.41
CA VAL A 227 12.49 0.03 13.79
C VAL A 227 11.73 0.71 14.93
N LEU A 228 12.44 1.13 15.99
CA LEU A 228 11.82 1.85 17.11
C LEU A 228 11.16 3.15 16.66
N LEU A 229 11.86 3.95 15.85
CA LEU A 229 11.32 5.20 15.33
C LEU A 229 10.08 4.95 14.46
N GLY A 230 10.13 3.99 13.54
CA GLY A 230 9.00 3.64 12.67
C GLY A 230 7.78 3.17 13.47
N GLY A 231 7.99 2.32 14.47
CA GLY A 231 6.93 1.83 15.35
C GLY A 231 6.31 2.92 16.23
N ILE A 232 7.14 3.79 16.83
CA ILE A 232 6.68 4.91 17.66
C ILE A 232 5.88 5.91 16.82
N VAL A 233 6.40 6.30 15.65
CA VAL A 233 5.71 7.25 14.77
C VAL A 233 4.42 6.65 14.22
N GLY A 234 4.44 5.38 13.78
CA GLY A 234 3.24 4.69 13.29
C GLY A 234 2.16 4.55 14.37
N THR A 235 2.55 4.17 15.59
CA THR A 235 1.63 4.09 16.74
C THR A 235 1.09 5.47 17.12
N GLY A 236 1.95 6.49 17.13
CA GLY A 236 1.55 7.87 17.37
C GLY A 236 0.50 8.34 16.37
N ILE A 237 0.74 8.12 15.08
CA ILE A 237 -0.25 8.44 14.04
C ILE A 237 -1.54 7.65 14.27
N ALA A 238 -1.50 6.35 14.57
CA ALA A 238 -2.70 5.57 14.85
C ALA A 238 -3.55 6.12 16.02
N LEU A 239 -2.92 6.73 17.03
CA LEU A 239 -3.61 7.29 18.19
C LEU A 239 -4.29 8.63 17.91
N PHE A 240 -3.78 9.42 16.96
CA PHE A 240 -4.23 10.79 16.70
C PHE A 240 -4.91 10.96 15.34
N PHE A 241 -4.71 10.05 14.40
CA PHE A 241 -5.33 10.06 13.08
C PHE A 241 -6.38 8.95 12.98
N ASP A 242 -7.58 9.38 12.64
CA ASP A 242 -8.70 8.50 12.36
C ASP A 242 -8.55 7.85 10.97
N ALA A 243 -8.82 6.54 10.89
CA ALA A 243 -8.79 5.79 9.64
C ALA A 243 -9.89 6.22 8.66
N THR A 244 -10.85 7.04 9.07
CA THR A 244 -11.76 7.74 8.14
C THR A 244 -11.02 8.58 7.08
N LYS A 245 -9.74 8.94 7.33
CA LYS A 245 -8.85 9.62 6.36
C LYS A 245 -8.04 8.66 5.47
N TYR A 246 -8.32 7.36 5.52
CA TYR A 246 -7.64 6.35 4.71
C TYR A 246 -7.74 6.63 3.20
N GLU A 247 -8.87 7.16 2.73
CA GLU A 247 -9.03 7.58 1.34
C GLU A 247 -7.99 8.63 0.92
N GLY A 248 -7.80 9.67 1.75
CA GLY A 248 -6.81 10.72 1.49
C GLY A 248 -5.38 10.18 1.49
N PHE A 249 -5.10 9.20 2.35
CA PHE A 249 -3.81 8.50 2.35
C PHE A 249 -3.58 7.69 1.07
N LEU A 250 -4.60 6.98 0.57
CA LEU A 250 -4.52 6.27 -0.71
C LEU A 250 -4.36 7.23 -1.90
N LEU A 251 -5.10 8.34 -1.93
CA LEU A 251 -4.94 9.36 -2.97
C LEU A 251 -3.54 10.00 -2.94
N PHE A 252 -2.96 10.19 -1.75
CA PHE A 252 -1.58 10.65 -1.62
C PHE A 252 -0.58 9.65 -2.21
N ILE A 253 -0.74 8.35 -1.92
CA ILE A 253 0.07 7.29 -2.54
C ILE A 253 -0.07 7.32 -4.06
N GLY A 254 -1.30 7.39 -4.57
CA GLY A 254 -1.58 7.48 -6.00
C GLY A 254 -0.87 8.68 -6.63
N ALA A 255 -1.04 9.87 -6.03
CA ALA A 255 -0.41 11.10 -6.51
C ALA A 255 1.12 11.01 -6.54
N ALA A 256 1.73 10.38 -5.55
CA ALA A 256 3.17 10.21 -5.46
C ALA A 256 3.71 9.16 -6.45
N PHE A 257 3.12 7.97 -6.48
CA PHE A 257 3.73 6.81 -7.12
C PHE A 257 3.23 6.55 -8.54
N CYS A 258 1.98 6.87 -8.90
CA CYS A 258 1.48 6.73 -10.28
C CYS A 258 2.36 7.47 -11.31
N PRO A 259 2.61 8.79 -11.16
CA PRO A 259 3.46 9.52 -12.10
C PRO A 259 4.93 9.11 -12.03
N LEU A 260 5.43 8.73 -10.84
CA LEU A 260 6.79 8.22 -10.68
C LEU A 260 7.02 6.99 -11.57
N PHE A 261 6.08 6.04 -11.54
CA PHE A 261 6.19 4.83 -12.37
C PHE A 261 6.01 5.14 -13.85
N GLY A 262 5.22 6.15 -14.22
CA GLY A 262 5.19 6.66 -15.59
C GLY A 262 6.57 7.05 -16.10
N VAL A 263 7.33 7.82 -15.30
CA VAL A 263 8.70 8.24 -15.63
C VAL A 263 9.66 7.05 -15.68
N VAL A 264 9.60 6.15 -14.69
CA VAL A 264 10.51 4.98 -14.62
C VAL A 264 10.26 4.02 -15.78
N LEU A 265 9.00 3.75 -16.12
CA LEU A 265 8.65 2.87 -17.25
C LEU A 265 9.07 3.49 -18.58
N ALA A 266 8.85 4.79 -18.77
CA ALA A 266 9.30 5.51 -19.96
C ALA A 266 10.83 5.50 -20.10
N ASP A 267 11.56 5.73 -19.00
CA ASP A 267 13.03 5.65 -19.01
C ASP A 267 13.52 4.26 -19.38
N TYR A 268 13.02 3.23 -18.68
CA TYR A 268 13.50 1.87 -18.84
C TYR A 268 13.13 1.29 -20.20
N PHE A 269 11.85 1.27 -20.58
CA PHE A 269 11.39 0.57 -21.77
C PHE A 269 11.58 1.38 -23.07
N ILE A 270 11.45 2.70 -23.04
CA ILE A 270 11.45 3.53 -24.25
C ILE A 270 12.82 4.17 -24.49
N LEU A 271 13.38 4.87 -23.49
CA LEU A 271 14.66 5.57 -23.66
C LEU A 271 15.85 4.61 -23.63
N LYS A 272 15.89 3.71 -22.65
CA LYS A 272 17.00 2.78 -22.40
C LYS A 272 16.74 1.36 -22.94
N ARG A 273 15.58 1.11 -23.56
CA ARG A 273 15.22 -0.14 -24.27
C ARG A 273 15.45 -1.42 -23.46
N GLY A 274 15.16 -1.36 -22.15
CA GLY A 274 15.31 -2.47 -21.22
C GLY A 274 16.75 -2.80 -20.82
N ARG A 275 17.71 -1.93 -21.12
CA ARG A 275 19.13 -2.15 -20.82
C ARG A 275 19.62 -1.15 -19.77
N TYR A 276 19.67 -1.60 -18.53
CA TYR A 276 20.34 -0.89 -17.44
C TYR A 276 21.66 -1.58 -17.09
N GLU A 277 22.70 -0.78 -16.87
CA GLU A 277 23.98 -1.29 -16.41
C GLU A 277 24.04 -1.22 -14.88
N ALA A 278 23.99 -2.39 -14.24
CA ALA A 278 23.82 -2.50 -12.80
C ALA A 278 24.97 -1.84 -12.02
N GLU A 279 26.20 -1.90 -12.54
CA GLU A 279 27.38 -1.34 -11.88
C GLU A 279 27.32 0.19 -11.75
N ASP A 280 26.79 0.86 -12.78
CA ASP A 280 26.69 2.32 -12.83
C ASP A 280 25.59 2.88 -11.93
N LEU A 281 24.64 2.04 -11.46
CA LEU A 281 23.56 2.44 -10.54
C LEU A 281 24.06 2.74 -9.11
N PHE A 282 25.28 2.31 -8.78
CA PHE A 282 25.86 2.46 -7.44
C PHE A 282 27.10 3.35 -7.42
N ARG A 283 27.60 3.73 -8.59
CA ARG A 283 28.80 4.57 -8.75
C ARG A 283 28.43 5.93 -9.35
N ARG A 284 29.40 6.85 -9.38
CA ARG A 284 29.28 8.10 -10.15
C ARG A 284 29.49 7.81 -11.64
N GLY A 285 28.57 7.04 -12.22
CA GLY A 285 28.59 6.64 -13.63
C GLY A 285 27.49 7.34 -14.43
N ARG A 286 26.95 6.65 -15.43
CA ARG A 286 25.92 7.16 -16.36
C ARG A 286 24.62 7.63 -15.70
N TYR A 287 24.31 7.17 -14.50
CA TYR A 287 23.11 7.57 -13.74
C TYR A 287 23.40 8.63 -12.67
N TRP A 288 24.57 9.28 -12.70
CA TRP A 288 24.87 10.39 -11.80
C TRP A 288 24.18 11.69 -12.23
N TYR A 289 23.91 11.90 -13.53
CA TYR A 289 23.27 13.11 -14.05
C TYR A 289 23.91 14.40 -13.49
N ALA A 290 23.12 15.46 -13.26
CA ALA A 290 23.59 16.70 -12.66
C ALA A 290 23.62 16.56 -11.13
N GLY A 291 24.80 16.35 -10.55
CA GLY A 291 25.00 16.32 -9.10
C GLY A 291 24.32 15.15 -8.37
N GLY A 292 23.99 14.07 -9.08
CA GLY A 292 23.28 12.89 -8.55
C GLY A 292 21.78 12.86 -8.87
N VAL A 293 21.26 13.85 -9.60
CA VAL A 293 19.80 14.03 -9.83
C VAL A 293 19.51 14.24 -11.31
N ASN A 294 18.54 13.49 -11.84
CA ASN A 294 17.94 13.75 -13.13
C ASN A 294 16.82 14.79 -13.00
N CYS A 295 17.15 16.08 -13.19
CA CYS A 295 16.18 17.16 -13.08
C CYS A 295 15.00 17.02 -14.05
N ARG A 296 15.19 16.39 -15.21
CA ARG A 296 14.12 16.18 -16.20
C ARG A 296 13.09 15.17 -15.68
N ALA A 297 13.59 14.07 -15.14
CA ALA A 297 12.74 13.05 -14.54
C ALA A 297 12.02 13.60 -13.30
N MET A 298 12.69 14.42 -12.49
CA MET A 298 12.09 15.08 -11.34
C MET A 298 11.00 16.09 -11.74
N ALA A 299 11.24 16.91 -12.76
CA ALA A 299 10.25 17.86 -13.28
C ALA A 299 9.04 17.15 -13.88
N ALA A 300 9.26 16.10 -14.66
CA ALA A 300 8.18 15.29 -15.24
C ALA A 300 7.33 14.60 -14.15
N TRP A 301 7.99 14.09 -13.11
CA TRP A 301 7.31 13.52 -11.95
C TRP A 301 6.48 14.56 -11.18
N ALA A 302 7.06 15.74 -10.89
CA ALA A 302 6.35 16.83 -10.21
C ALA A 302 5.14 17.34 -11.02
N ALA A 303 5.26 17.45 -12.33
CA ALA A 303 4.15 17.78 -13.22
C ALA A 303 3.06 16.69 -13.18
N GLY A 304 3.45 15.41 -13.20
CA GLY A 304 2.52 14.29 -13.05
C GLY A 304 1.78 14.30 -11.70
N PHE A 305 2.46 14.64 -10.61
CA PHE A 305 1.83 14.85 -9.31
C PHE A 305 0.80 15.98 -9.36
N GLY A 306 1.12 17.09 -10.02
CA GLY A 306 0.20 18.20 -10.26
C GLY A 306 -1.03 17.79 -11.07
N ILE A 307 -0.84 17.00 -12.14
CA ILE A 307 -1.94 16.43 -12.94
C ILE A 307 -2.85 15.57 -12.07
N TYR A 308 -2.28 14.69 -11.23
CA TYR A 308 -3.08 13.85 -10.32
C TYR A 308 -3.95 14.72 -9.40
N GLN A 309 -3.34 15.72 -8.75
CA GLN A 309 -4.06 16.61 -7.83
C GLN A 309 -5.15 17.43 -8.53
N LEU A 310 -4.89 17.87 -9.76
CA LEU A 310 -5.88 18.57 -10.56
C LEU A 310 -7.06 17.65 -10.89
N CYS A 311 -6.81 16.43 -11.36
CA CYS A 311 -7.85 15.45 -11.67
C CYS A 311 -8.72 15.12 -10.45
N VAL A 312 -8.13 14.94 -9.27
CA VAL A 312 -8.87 14.71 -8.02
C VAL A 312 -9.75 15.92 -7.70
N LYS A 313 -9.19 17.14 -7.76
CA LYS A 313 -9.94 18.37 -7.44
C LYS A 313 -11.09 18.65 -8.39
N THR A 314 -10.93 18.35 -9.68
CA THR A 314 -11.96 18.59 -10.70
C THR A 314 -12.90 17.40 -10.89
N ALA A 315 -12.73 16.31 -10.11
CA ALA A 315 -13.43 15.04 -10.32
C ALA A 315 -13.39 14.59 -11.79
N PHE A 316 -12.21 14.63 -12.41
CA PHE A 316 -12.05 14.39 -13.84
C PHE A 316 -12.59 13.01 -14.24
N ALA A 317 -13.39 12.96 -15.30
CA ALA A 317 -14.08 11.75 -15.76
C ALA A 317 -13.15 10.63 -16.25
N GLY A 318 -11.86 10.90 -16.46
CA GLY A 318 -10.85 9.87 -16.78
C GLY A 318 -10.07 9.34 -15.57
N GLY A 319 -10.41 9.77 -14.35
CA GLY A 319 -9.63 9.48 -13.15
C GLY A 319 -8.29 10.24 -13.09
N SER A 320 -7.50 9.97 -12.07
CA SER A 320 -6.28 10.72 -11.73
C SER A 320 -5.03 9.89 -11.96
N SER A 321 -5.11 8.58 -11.72
CA SER A 321 -3.97 7.65 -11.77
C SER A 321 -3.44 7.45 -13.19
N ILE A 322 -4.32 7.20 -14.16
CA ILE A 322 -3.92 6.96 -15.55
C ILE A 322 -3.42 8.26 -16.21
N PRO A 323 -4.14 9.40 -16.13
CA PRO A 323 -3.65 10.64 -16.75
C PRO A 323 -2.34 11.15 -16.15
N SER A 324 -2.14 11.04 -14.83
CA SER A 324 -0.87 11.43 -14.20
C SER A 324 0.30 10.55 -14.64
N LEU A 325 0.09 9.23 -14.74
CA LEU A 325 1.10 8.29 -15.21
C LEU A 325 1.48 8.58 -16.67
N VAL A 326 0.50 8.69 -17.55
CA VAL A 326 0.72 8.95 -18.98
C VAL A 326 1.30 10.35 -19.20
N GLY A 327 0.79 11.35 -18.49
CA GLY A 327 1.28 12.73 -18.56
C GLY A 327 2.74 12.85 -18.13
N ALA A 328 3.12 12.23 -17.01
CA ALA A 328 4.50 12.21 -16.54
C ALA A 328 5.43 11.47 -17.52
N ALA A 329 4.98 10.32 -18.04
CA ALA A 329 5.73 9.56 -19.04
C ALA A 329 5.96 10.37 -20.32
N ALA A 330 4.89 10.93 -20.90
CA ALA A 330 4.95 11.72 -22.12
C ALA A 330 5.85 12.95 -21.96
N LEU A 331 5.70 13.70 -20.86
CA LEU A 331 6.52 14.86 -20.58
C LEU A 331 8.00 14.48 -20.41
N TYR A 332 8.29 13.39 -19.71
CA TYR A 332 9.66 12.91 -19.56
C TYR A 332 10.30 12.54 -20.91
N LEU A 333 9.54 11.87 -21.78
CA LEU A 333 9.99 11.53 -23.13
C LEU A 333 10.26 12.79 -23.95
N ILE A 334 9.33 13.75 -23.99
CA ILE A 334 9.47 15.01 -24.74
C ILE A 334 10.76 15.75 -24.33
N ILE A 335 10.99 15.90 -23.02
CA ILE A 335 12.16 16.62 -22.49
C ILE A 335 13.47 15.84 -22.77
N SER A 336 13.41 14.51 -22.87
CA SER A 336 14.59 13.64 -22.97
C SER A 336 14.97 13.27 -24.41
N PHE A 337 14.02 13.18 -25.34
CA PHE A 337 14.27 12.82 -26.74
C PHE A 337 15.13 13.84 -27.47
N GLY A 338 15.00 15.14 -27.17
CA GLY A 338 15.76 16.22 -27.80
C GLY A 338 17.26 16.24 -27.47
N LYS A 339 17.73 15.40 -26.54
CA LYS A 339 19.12 15.40 -26.06
C LYS A 339 19.77 14.01 -26.04
N ARG A 340 19.33 13.12 -26.95
CA ARG A 340 19.90 11.77 -27.14
C ARG A 340 21.40 11.73 -27.46
N GLY A 341 22.04 12.87 -27.75
CA GLY A 341 23.45 12.97 -28.12
C GLY A 341 24.43 13.35 -26.99
N GLU A 342 23.97 13.64 -25.77
CA GLU A 342 24.84 14.14 -24.67
C GLU A 342 25.04 13.15 -23.51
N THR A 343 24.64 11.88 -23.64
CA THR A 343 24.79 10.87 -22.56
C THR A 343 25.66 9.69 -22.92
#